data_AF-A0A7L4TI88-F1
#
_entry.id   AF-A0A7L4TI88-F1
#
_cell.length_a   1.000
_cell.length_b   1.000
_cell.length_c   1.000
_cell.angle_alpha   90.00
_cell.angle_beta   90.00
_cell.angle_gamma   90.00
#
_symmetry.space_group_name_H-M   'P 1'
#
loop_
_entity.id
_entity.type
_entity.pdbx_description
1 polymer ?
#
loop_
_entity_poly.entity_id
_entity_poly.type
_entity_poly.pdbx_seq_one_letter_code
_entity_poly.pdbx_strand_id
1 'polypeptide(L)'
;LRWEGLKAKPREEGFYKGMLPIMNDILKRDRNTNILRFVSSSVCPACKGARIKPEHLKYTWKGLNFQEWMELPLKDLYDRLKNLDMENGEQVLANKICGQLFDLIRLGMQEYRLSTPSTDISSGDAQRIKLIRQVNSSLQGILYVFDEPSIGLAEDHQHYLRYILNRLINRGNTVMVVEHDLNF
;
A
#
# COMPACT_ATOMS: atom_id res chain seq x y z
N LEU A 1 52.66 48.94 -20.06
CA LEU A 1 51.72 47.89 -20.52
C LEU A 1 51.30 47.07 -19.31
N ARG A 2 50.17 47.42 -18.69
CA ARG A 2 49.60 46.73 -17.53
C ARG A 2 48.73 45.59 -18.08
N TRP A 3 49.12 44.34 -17.82
CA TRP A 3 48.32 43.18 -18.21
C TRP A 3 47.43 42.77 -17.04
N GLU A 4 46.11 42.79 -17.24
CA GLU A 4 45.11 42.23 -16.34
C GLU A 4 44.59 40.93 -16.95
N GLY A 5 45.27 39.82 -16.66
CA GLY A 5 44.77 38.49 -17.02
C GLY A 5 43.92 37.88 -15.92
N LEU A 6 43.09 36.92 -16.33
CA LEU A 6 42.30 36.06 -15.47
C LEU A 6 43.19 35.35 -14.44
N LYS A 7 43.16 35.79 -13.18
CA LYS A 7 43.69 35.02 -12.06
C LYS A 7 42.86 33.73 -11.93
N ALA A 8 43.49 32.58 -12.14
CA ALA A 8 42.88 31.30 -11.79
C ALA A 8 42.48 31.35 -10.30
N LYS A 9 41.21 31.03 -9.98
CA LYS A 9 40.80 30.90 -8.57
C LYS A 9 41.72 29.88 -7.88
N PRO A 10 42.18 30.14 -6.65
CA PRO A 10 42.99 29.16 -5.92
C PRO A 10 42.22 27.83 -5.86
N ARG A 11 42.89 26.73 -6.23
CA ARG A 11 42.33 25.39 -6.05
C ARG A 11 42.14 25.19 -4.55
N GLU A 12 40.88 25.11 -4.11
CA GLU A 12 40.58 24.72 -2.73
C GLU A 12 41.16 23.32 -2.49
N GLU A 13 42.07 23.18 -1.52
CA GLU A 13 42.54 21.88 -1.06
C GLU A 13 41.39 21.17 -0.35
N GLY A 14 40.70 20.31 -1.10
CA GLY A 14 39.65 19.46 -0.56
C GLY A 14 40.22 18.12 -0.08
N PHE A 15 39.95 17.76 1.17
CA PHE A 15 40.22 16.41 1.67
C PHE A 15 39.19 15.43 1.11
N TYR A 16 39.64 14.26 0.68
CA TYR A 16 38.75 13.19 0.24
C TYR A 16 37.87 12.72 1.41
N LYS A 17 36.55 12.90 1.29
CA LYS A 17 35.59 12.57 2.35
C LYS A 17 35.39 11.06 2.58
N GLY A 18 35.96 10.20 1.74
CA GLY A 18 35.68 8.77 1.76
C GLY A 18 34.52 8.37 0.84
N MET A 19 34.45 7.08 0.50
CA MET A 19 33.47 6.56 -0.44
C MET A 19 32.04 6.60 0.12
N LEU A 20 31.86 6.28 1.41
CA LEU A 20 30.53 6.24 2.04
C LEU A 20 29.85 7.62 2.10
N PRO A 21 30.51 8.72 2.55
CA PRO A 21 29.88 10.04 2.53
C PRO A 21 29.54 10.51 1.11
N ILE A 22 30.40 10.20 0.12
CA ILE A 22 30.12 10.50 -1.29
C ILE A 22 28.89 9.74 -1.78
N MET A 23 28.81 8.42 -1.53
CA MET A 23 27.65 7.60 -1.89
C MET A 23 26.37 8.11 -1.22
N ASN A 24 26.44 8.47 0.07
CA ASN A 24 25.31 9.03 0.81
C ASN A 24 24.85 10.37 0.24
N ASP A 25 25.77 11.29 -0.10
CA ASP A 25 25.43 12.58 -0.69
C ASP A 25 24.83 12.44 -2.09
N ILE A 26 25.27 11.46 -2.88
CA ILE A 26 24.64 11.10 -4.16
C ILE A 26 23.22 10.59 -3.91
N LEU A 27 23.03 9.64 -2.98
CA LEU A 27 21.71 9.06 -2.68
C LEU A 27 20.69 10.07 -2.14
N LYS A 28 21.13 11.17 -1.49
CA LYS A 28 20.25 12.28 -1.08
C LYS A 28 19.65 13.04 -2.26
N ARG A 29 20.31 13.00 -3.43
CA ARG A 29 19.91 13.74 -4.63
C ARG A 29 19.26 12.84 -5.67
N ASP A 30 19.81 11.63 -5.85
CA ASP A 30 19.42 10.69 -6.89
C ASP A 30 19.53 9.23 -6.42
N ARG A 31 18.56 8.40 -6.80
CA ARG A 31 18.55 6.95 -6.54
C ARG A 31 19.43 6.22 -7.56
N ASN A 32 20.73 6.46 -7.49
CA ASN A 32 21.70 5.87 -8.41
C ASN A 32 21.76 4.32 -8.27
N THR A 33 21.43 3.60 -9.34
CA THR A 33 21.37 2.12 -9.38
C THR A 33 22.72 1.45 -9.11
N ASN A 34 23.84 2.10 -9.44
CA ASN A 34 25.18 1.57 -9.13
C ASN A 34 25.49 1.62 -7.64
N ILE A 35 24.85 2.51 -6.90
CA ILE A 35 25.00 2.63 -5.44
C ILE A 35 23.98 1.75 -4.73
N LEU A 36 22.76 1.65 -5.26
CA LEU A 36 21.66 0.89 -4.64
C LEU A 36 22.00 -0.59 -4.37
N ARG A 37 22.89 -1.20 -5.17
CA ARG A 37 23.36 -2.57 -4.95
C ARG A 37 24.18 -2.79 -3.67
N PHE A 38 24.64 -1.71 -3.03
CA PHE A 38 25.47 -1.75 -1.83
C PHE A 38 24.75 -1.24 -0.57
N VAL A 39 23.46 -0.96 -0.67
CA VAL A 39 22.65 -0.45 0.46
C VAL A 39 21.39 -1.29 0.61
N SER A 40 20.85 -1.32 1.82
CA SER A 40 19.55 -1.91 2.13
C SER A 40 18.60 -0.88 2.73
N SER A 41 17.31 -1.13 2.61
CA SER A 41 16.31 -0.42 3.39
C SER A 41 16.34 -0.90 4.83
N SER A 42 16.15 0.03 5.77
CA SER A 42 15.97 -0.26 7.19
C SER A 42 14.84 0.58 7.75
N VAL A 43 14.32 0.18 8.92
CA VAL A 43 13.26 0.92 9.60
C VAL A 43 13.81 2.28 10.02
N CYS A 44 13.15 3.35 9.60
CA CYS A 44 13.55 4.71 9.96
C CYS A 44 13.48 4.88 11.50
N PRO A 45 14.58 5.27 12.17
CA PRO A 45 14.60 5.39 13.63
C PRO A 45 13.74 6.55 14.14
N ALA A 46 13.55 7.60 13.32
CA ALA A 46 12.77 8.77 13.72
C ALA A 46 11.26 8.48 13.78
N CYS A 47 10.70 7.84 12.75
CA CYS A 47 9.27 7.52 12.71
C CYS A 47 8.95 6.06 13.06
N LYS A 48 9.96 5.24 13.37
CA LYS A 48 9.82 3.81 13.69
C LYS A 48 9.01 3.03 12.64
N GLY A 49 9.11 3.42 11.37
CA GLY A 49 8.38 2.79 10.27
C GLY A 49 6.97 3.34 10.01
N ALA A 50 6.47 4.29 10.81
CA ALA A 50 5.12 4.86 10.63
C ALA A 50 4.95 5.69 9.35
N ARG A 51 6.05 6.15 8.74
CA ARG A 51 6.09 7.00 7.52
C ARG A 51 5.36 8.36 7.65
N ILE A 52 4.96 8.73 8.87
CA ILE A 52 4.41 10.04 9.22
C ILE A 52 5.34 10.74 10.23
N LYS A 53 5.17 12.06 10.42
CA LYS A 53 6.00 12.81 11.36
C LYS A 53 5.75 12.35 12.81
N PRO A 54 6.78 12.27 13.65
CA PRO A 54 6.65 11.83 15.04
C PRO A 54 5.67 12.67 15.88
N GLU A 55 5.53 13.96 15.57
CA GLU A 55 4.56 14.85 16.22
C GLU A 55 3.10 14.40 16.06
N HIS A 56 2.76 13.71 14.96
CA HIS A 56 1.41 13.22 14.71
C HIS A 56 1.12 11.87 15.38
N LEU A 57 2.13 11.09 15.74
CA LEU A 57 1.97 9.80 16.43
C LEU A 57 1.53 9.96 17.89
N LYS A 58 1.53 11.19 18.42
CA LYS A 58 1.04 11.50 19.77
C LYS A 58 -0.49 11.46 19.87
N TYR A 59 -1.20 11.61 18.75
CA TYR A 59 -2.65 11.60 18.72
C TYR A 59 -3.16 10.16 18.65
N THR A 60 -4.04 9.81 19.57
CA THR A 60 -4.67 8.50 19.65
C THR A 60 -6.17 8.61 19.41
N TRP A 61 -6.72 7.63 18.72
CA TRP A 61 -8.16 7.44 18.58
C TRP A 61 -8.53 6.08 19.16
N LYS A 62 -9.48 6.08 20.12
CA LYS A 62 -9.91 4.90 20.88
C LYS A 62 -8.75 4.05 21.44
N GLY A 63 -7.73 4.74 21.96
CA GLY A 63 -6.59 4.13 22.64
C GLY A 63 -5.42 3.71 21.76
N LEU A 64 -5.51 3.85 20.43
CA LEU A 64 -4.41 3.52 19.50
C LEU A 64 -4.03 4.74 18.65
N ASN A 65 -2.75 4.90 18.35
CA ASN A 65 -2.24 5.89 17.39
C ASN A 65 -2.37 5.38 15.94
N PHE A 66 -2.05 6.24 14.97
CA PHE A 66 -2.14 5.90 13.54
C PHE A 66 -1.34 4.64 13.16
N GLN A 67 -0.08 4.53 13.60
CA GLN A 67 0.75 3.38 13.26
C GLN A 67 0.17 2.09 13.82
N GLU A 68 -0.28 2.11 15.07
CA GLU A 68 -0.90 0.96 15.73
C GLU A 68 -2.15 0.49 14.99
N TRP A 69 -3.00 1.42 14.54
CA TRP A 69 -4.16 1.09 13.70
C TRP A 69 -3.76 0.47 12.35
N MET A 70 -2.69 0.95 11.72
CA MET A 70 -2.24 0.44 10.41
C MET A 70 -1.55 -0.92 10.49
N GLU A 71 -0.96 -1.27 11.64
CA GLU A 71 -0.25 -2.54 11.88
C GLU A 71 -1.15 -3.69 12.36
N LEU A 72 -2.44 -3.43 12.63
CA LEU A 72 -3.38 -4.50 12.93
C LEU A 72 -3.61 -5.38 11.69
N PRO A 73 -3.65 -6.72 11.85
CA PRO A 73 -4.21 -7.60 10.82
C PRO A 73 -5.60 -7.11 10.39
N LEU A 74 -5.96 -7.24 9.11
CA LEU A 74 -7.23 -6.72 8.59
C LEU A 74 -8.43 -7.28 9.34
N LYS A 75 -8.35 -8.54 9.79
CA LYS A 75 -9.37 -9.18 10.63
C LYS A 75 -9.52 -8.48 11.98
N ASP A 76 -8.42 -8.30 12.71
CA ASP A 76 -8.43 -7.63 14.01
C ASP A 76 -8.88 -6.17 13.90
N LEU A 77 -8.47 -5.49 12.82
CA LEU A 77 -8.91 -4.15 12.49
C LEU A 77 -10.42 -4.11 12.28
N TYR A 78 -10.97 -5.03 11.48
CA TYR A 78 -12.41 -5.15 11.25
C TYR A 78 -13.18 -5.41 12.55
N ASP A 79 -12.74 -6.40 13.33
CA ASP A 79 -13.40 -6.79 14.57
C ASP A 79 -13.38 -5.65 15.60
N ARG A 80 -12.26 -4.92 15.72
CA ARG A 80 -12.18 -3.73 16.58
C ARG A 80 -13.11 -2.63 16.11
N LEU A 81 -13.09 -2.29 14.82
CA LEU A 81 -13.98 -1.26 14.27
C LEU A 81 -15.46 -1.62 14.43
N LYS A 82 -15.83 -2.90 14.43
CA LYS A 82 -17.20 -3.35 14.67
C LYS A 82 -17.64 -3.28 16.13
N ASN A 83 -16.71 -3.47 17.06
CA ASN A 83 -17.01 -3.55 18.50
C ASN A 83 -16.76 -2.24 19.27
N LEU A 84 -16.20 -1.22 18.60
CA LEU A 84 -15.94 0.08 19.22
C LEU A 84 -17.23 0.88 19.40
N ASP A 85 -17.38 1.47 20.59
CA ASP A 85 -18.40 2.47 20.84
C ASP A 85 -18.05 3.77 20.12
N MET A 86 -18.95 4.27 19.28
CA MET A 86 -18.70 5.33 18.31
C MET A 86 -19.88 6.29 18.22
N GLU A 87 -19.58 7.58 18.10
CA GLU A 87 -20.60 8.58 17.81
C GLU A 87 -21.13 8.43 16.36
N ASN A 88 -22.30 9.01 16.08
CA ASN A 88 -22.97 8.88 14.77
C ASN A 88 -22.05 9.20 13.58
N GLY A 89 -21.21 10.23 13.68
CA GLY A 89 -20.27 10.61 12.61
C GLY A 89 -19.13 9.60 12.42
N GLU A 90 -18.55 9.11 13.53
CA GLU A 90 -17.49 8.10 13.52
C GLU A 90 -18.01 6.80 12.89
N GLN A 91 -19.23 6.41 13.26
CA GLN A 91 -19.84 5.16 12.82
C GLN A 91 -20.08 5.12 11.30
N VAL A 92 -20.46 6.24 10.69
CA VAL A 92 -20.61 6.34 9.22
C VAL A 92 -19.28 6.07 8.51
N LEU A 93 -18.19 6.66 9.00
CA LEU A 93 -16.85 6.47 8.43
C LEU A 93 -16.35 5.04 8.65
N ALA A 94 -16.49 4.52 9.87
CA ALA A 94 -16.07 3.17 10.22
C ALA A 94 -16.83 2.11 9.42
N ASN A 95 -18.14 2.29 9.19
CA ASN A 95 -18.93 1.37 8.38
C ASN A 95 -18.45 1.31 6.93
N LYS A 96 -18.05 2.44 6.34
CA LYS A 96 -17.51 2.48 4.98
C LYS A 96 -16.20 1.68 4.87
N ILE A 97 -15.32 1.81 5.87
CA ILE A 97 -14.06 1.06 5.95
C ILE A 97 -14.35 -0.43 6.16
N CYS A 98 -15.24 -0.76 7.10
CA CYS A 98 -15.62 -2.14 7.41
C CYS A 98 -16.16 -2.89 6.18
N GLY A 99 -16.92 -2.22 5.30
CA GLY A 99 -17.38 -2.84 4.06
C GLY A 99 -16.23 -3.29 3.17
N GLN A 100 -15.21 -2.46 3.00
CA GLN A 100 -14.02 -2.80 2.20
C GLN A 100 -13.16 -3.88 2.88
N LEU A 101 -12.97 -3.77 4.20
CA LEU A 101 -12.24 -4.78 4.97
C LEU A 101 -12.92 -6.14 4.90
N PHE A 102 -14.24 -6.18 4.98
CA PHE A 102 -14.99 -7.42 4.87
C PHE A 102 -14.77 -8.11 3.52
N ASP A 103 -14.84 -7.34 2.41
CA ASP A 103 -14.57 -7.88 1.08
C ASP A 103 -13.13 -8.46 1.00
N LEU A 104 -12.14 -7.75 1.55
CA LEU A 104 -10.73 -8.20 1.59
C LEU A 104 -10.55 -9.49 2.39
N ILE A 105 -11.09 -9.54 3.62
CA ILE A 105 -11.00 -10.70 4.52
C ILE A 105 -11.63 -11.92 3.86
N ARG A 106 -12.79 -11.76 3.23
CA ARG A 106 -13.50 -12.85 2.57
C ARG A 106 -12.81 -13.38 1.32
N LEU A 107 -11.87 -12.61 0.76
CA LEU A 107 -10.96 -13.06 -0.31
C LEU A 107 -9.61 -13.57 0.24
N GLY A 108 -9.51 -13.89 1.53
CA GLY A 108 -8.34 -14.51 2.15
C GLY A 108 -7.28 -13.54 2.67
N MET A 109 -7.53 -12.22 2.65
CA MET A 109 -6.53 -11.21 3.01
C MET A 109 -6.50 -10.86 4.51
N GLN A 110 -6.95 -11.76 5.37
CA GLN A 110 -7.17 -11.49 6.78
C GLN A 110 -5.91 -11.14 7.59
N GLU A 111 -4.76 -11.74 7.22
CA GLU A 111 -3.46 -11.55 7.89
C GLU A 111 -2.68 -10.33 7.38
N TYR A 112 -3.10 -9.76 6.25
CA TYR A 112 -2.49 -8.52 5.75
C TYR A 112 -2.74 -7.38 6.73
N ARG A 113 -1.90 -6.36 6.63
CA ARG A 113 -2.01 -5.09 7.36
C ARG A 113 -2.19 -3.95 6.39
N LEU A 114 -2.80 -2.85 6.82
CA LEU A 114 -2.88 -1.65 5.97
C LEU A 114 -1.48 -1.05 5.68
N SER A 115 -0.51 -1.33 6.54
CA SER A 115 0.90 -0.96 6.36
C SER A 115 1.69 -1.92 5.46
N THR A 116 1.11 -3.03 5.00
CA THR A 116 1.83 -4.03 4.17
C THR A 116 2.40 -3.36 2.92
N PRO A 117 3.72 -3.48 2.66
CA PRO A 117 4.31 -2.98 1.43
C PRO A 117 3.68 -3.64 0.21
N SER A 118 3.38 -2.86 -0.83
CA SER A 118 2.81 -3.42 -2.07
C SER A 118 3.74 -4.41 -2.78
N THR A 119 5.04 -4.37 -2.48
CA THR A 119 6.04 -5.34 -2.97
C THR A 119 5.89 -6.73 -2.36
N ASP A 120 5.25 -6.81 -1.20
CA ASP A 120 5.10 -8.05 -0.43
C ASP A 120 3.73 -8.69 -0.66
N ILE A 121 2.90 -8.07 -1.50
CA ILE A 121 1.57 -8.55 -1.89
C ILE A 121 1.73 -9.39 -3.16
N SER A 122 1.16 -10.60 -3.15
CA SER A 122 1.16 -11.47 -4.33
C SER A 122 0.45 -10.82 -5.52
N SER A 123 0.81 -11.20 -6.75
CA SER A 123 0.15 -10.68 -7.95
C SER A 123 -1.37 -10.95 -7.96
N GLY A 124 -1.78 -12.15 -7.55
CA GLY A 124 -3.19 -12.52 -7.43
C GLY A 124 -3.93 -11.70 -6.36
N ASP A 125 -3.31 -11.45 -5.21
CA ASP A 125 -3.90 -10.58 -4.18
C ASP A 125 -4.00 -9.13 -4.66
N ALA A 126 -2.99 -8.62 -5.35
CA ALA A 126 -3.03 -7.28 -5.93
C ALA A 126 -4.17 -7.13 -6.95
N GLN A 127 -4.42 -8.15 -7.77
CA GLN A 127 -5.56 -8.20 -8.69
C GLN A 127 -6.90 -8.18 -7.93
N ARG A 128 -7.03 -8.94 -6.85
CA ARG A 128 -8.23 -8.97 -6.00
C ARG A 128 -8.46 -7.66 -5.24
N ILE A 129 -7.42 -7.01 -4.73
CA ILE A 129 -7.50 -5.66 -4.15
C ILE A 129 -8.02 -4.66 -5.19
N LYS A 130 -7.51 -4.73 -6.43
CA LYS A 130 -7.98 -3.90 -7.54
C LYS A 130 -9.45 -4.18 -7.85
N LEU A 131 -9.88 -5.45 -7.88
CA LEU A 131 -11.28 -5.84 -8.06
C LEU A 131 -12.19 -5.21 -7.00
N ILE A 132 -11.85 -5.33 -5.72
CA ILE A 132 -12.66 -4.76 -4.61
C ILE A 132 -12.82 -3.25 -4.78
N ARG A 133 -11.76 -2.54 -5.20
CA ARG A 133 -11.83 -1.11 -5.48
C ARG A 133 -12.81 -0.79 -6.61
N GLN A 134 -12.87 -1.62 -7.66
CA GLN A 134 -13.81 -1.44 -8.77
C GLN A 134 -15.25 -1.72 -8.34
N VAL A 135 -15.47 -2.78 -7.57
CA VAL A 135 -16.80 -3.17 -7.06
C VAL A 135 -17.38 -2.11 -6.12
N ASN A 136 -16.53 -1.39 -5.41
CA ASN A 136 -16.95 -0.30 -4.52
C ASN A 136 -16.99 1.07 -5.22
N SER A 137 -16.74 1.13 -6.53
CA SER A 137 -16.95 2.32 -7.36
C SER A 137 -18.40 2.38 -7.87
N SER A 138 -18.86 3.56 -8.28
CA SER A 138 -20.18 3.79 -8.86
C SER A 138 -20.20 3.70 -10.39
N LEU A 139 -19.23 3.02 -10.99
CA LEU A 139 -19.09 2.91 -12.43
C LEU A 139 -20.10 1.89 -13.01
N GLN A 140 -20.65 2.22 -14.18
CA GLN A 140 -21.65 1.42 -14.92
C GLN A 140 -21.31 1.40 -16.41
N GLY A 141 -21.77 0.39 -17.14
CA GLY A 141 -21.51 0.25 -18.58
C GLY A 141 -20.06 -0.09 -18.94
N ILE A 142 -19.26 -0.55 -17.98
CA ILE A 142 -17.87 -0.94 -18.20
C ILE A 142 -17.80 -2.44 -18.52
N LEU A 143 -16.93 -2.80 -19.48
CA LEU A 143 -16.48 -4.17 -19.67
C LEU A 143 -15.26 -4.44 -18.79
N TYR A 144 -15.42 -5.30 -17.79
CA TYR A 144 -14.32 -5.83 -16.99
C TYR A 144 -13.85 -7.15 -17.57
N VAL A 145 -12.54 -7.28 -17.81
CA VAL A 145 -11.91 -8.51 -18.28
C VAL A 145 -10.95 -9.01 -17.20
N PHE A 146 -11.15 -10.23 -16.73
CA PHE A 146 -10.33 -10.88 -15.72
C PHE A 146 -9.64 -12.10 -16.33
N ASP A 147 -8.36 -12.26 -16.00
CA ASP A 147 -7.53 -13.40 -16.36
C ASP A 147 -7.26 -14.20 -15.07
N GLU A 148 -7.74 -15.44 -15.01
CA GLU A 148 -7.63 -16.41 -13.90
C GLU A 148 -7.78 -15.81 -12.48
N PRO A 149 -8.90 -15.11 -12.17
CA PRO A 149 -9.03 -14.43 -10.88
C PRO A 149 -9.13 -15.39 -9.67
N SER A 150 -9.43 -16.68 -9.88
CA SER A 150 -9.48 -17.70 -8.82
C SER A 150 -8.11 -18.22 -8.39
N ILE A 151 -7.04 -17.89 -9.13
CA ILE A 151 -5.72 -18.46 -8.90
C ILE A 151 -5.22 -18.21 -7.46
N GLY A 152 -4.80 -19.30 -6.81
CA GLY A 152 -4.29 -19.29 -5.44
C GLY A 152 -5.34 -19.05 -4.35
N LEU A 153 -6.64 -19.05 -4.69
CA LEU A 153 -7.72 -19.00 -3.69
C LEU A 153 -8.19 -20.40 -3.29
N ALA A 154 -8.44 -20.57 -1.99
CA ALA A 154 -9.20 -21.70 -1.48
C ALA A 154 -10.67 -21.63 -1.92
N GLU A 155 -11.33 -22.79 -1.96
CA GLU A 155 -12.69 -22.97 -2.50
C GLU A 155 -13.73 -22.04 -1.83
N ASP A 156 -13.62 -21.81 -0.53
CA ASP A 156 -14.50 -20.92 0.24
C ASP A 156 -14.36 -19.46 -0.20
N HIS A 157 -13.14 -19.00 -0.46
CA HIS A 157 -12.87 -17.66 -0.97
C HIS A 157 -13.27 -17.50 -2.44
N GLN A 158 -13.19 -18.56 -3.25
CA GLN A 158 -13.66 -18.55 -4.64
C GLN A 158 -15.17 -18.32 -4.74
N HIS A 159 -15.96 -18.95 -3.86
CA HIS A 159 -17.39 -18.68 -3.80
C HIS A 159 -17.68 -17.20 -3.54
N TYR A 160 -16.91 -16.58 -2.65
CA TYR A 160 -17.04 -15.15 -2.40
C TYR A 160 -16.57 -14.28 -3.58
N LEU A 161 -15.52 -14.69 -4.29
CA LEU A 161 -15.09 -14.02 -5.52
C LEU A 161 -16.22 -13.98 -6.56
N ARG A 162 -16.93 -15.09 -6.77
CA ARG A 162 -18.11 -15.15 -7.66
C ARG A 162 -19.20 -14.17 -7.23
N TYR A 163 -19.45 -14.07 -5.92
CA TYR A 163 -20.37 -13.08 -5.37
C TYR A 163 -19.93 -11.63 -5.70
N ILE A 164 -18.64 -11.32 -5.60
CA ILE A 164 -18.08 -10.00 -5.95
C ILE A 164 -18.22 -9.69 -7.44
N LEU A 165 -17.98 -10.68 -8.33
CA LEU A 165 -18.18 -10.51 -9.77
C LEU A 165 -19.65 -10.28 -10.12
N ASN A 166 -20.56 -11.03 -9.50
CA ASN A 166 -22.01 -10.81 -9.67
C ASN A 166 -22.45 -9.42 -9.19
N ARG A 167 -21.82 -8.85 -8.15
CA ARG A 167 -22.06 -7.46 -7.74
C ARG A 167 -21.67 -6.42 -8.80
N LEU A 168 -20.69 -6.70 -9.66
CA LEU A 168 -20.37 -5.84 -10.81
C LEU A 168 -21.45 -5.95 -11.88
N ILE A 169 -21.87 -7.17 -12.21
CA ILE A 169 -22.92 -7.45 -13.20
C ILE A 169 -24.23 -6.76 -12.80
N ASN A 170 -24.65 -6.94 -11.53
CA ASN A 170 -25.88 -6.36 -10.99
C ASN A 170 -25.87 -4.81 -10.98
N ARG A 171 -24.70 -4.18 -11.13
CA ARG A 171 -24.56 -2.73 -11.28
C ARG A 171 -24.60 -2.25 -12.73
N GLY A 172 -24.92 -3.12 -13.69
CA GLY A 172 -24.99 -2.77 -15.11
C GLY A 172 -23.63 -2.76 -15.80
N ASN A 173 -22.68 -3.55 -15.31
CA ASN A 173 -21.40 -3.77 -15.98
C ASN A 173 -21.37 -5.15 -16.66
N THR A 174 -20.53 -5.29 -17.68
CA THR A 174 -20.27 -6.58 -18.32
C THR A 174 -19.00 -7.17 -17.73
N VAL A 175 -19.02 -8.44 -17.36
CA VAL A 175 -17.86 -9.15 -16.80
C VAL A 175 -17.52 -10.31 -17.70
N MET A 176 -16.29 -10.33 -18.21
CA MET A 176 -15.69 -11.44 -18.94
C MET A 176 -14.56 -12.03 -18.08
N VAL A 177 -14.62 -13.33 -17.85
CA VAL A 177 -13.63 -14.05 -17.05
C VAL A 177 -13.03 -15.17 -17.91
N VAL A 178 -11.71 -15.22 -17.97
CA VAL A 178 -10.95 -16.37 -18.45
C VAL A 178 -10.62 -17.22 -17.24
N GLU A 179 -11.13 -18.45 -17.21
CA GLU A 179 -10.92 -19.41 -16.13
C GLU A 179 -10.69 -20.82 -16.67
N HIS A 180 -10.00 -21.61 -15.87
CA HIS A 180 -9.73 -23.03 -16.15
C HIS A 180 -10.44 -23.96 -15.16
N ASP A 181 -10.88 -23.45 -14.02
CA ASP A 181 -11.69 -24.23 -13.08
C ASP A 181 -13.10 -24.44 -13.64
N LEU A 182 -13.48 -25.70 -13.85
CA LEU A 182 -14.78 -26.10 -14.37
C LEU A 182 -15.92 -25.83 -13.38
N ASN A 183 -15.62 -25.60 -12.11
CA ASN A 183 -16.59 -25.32 -11.05
C ASN A 183 -16.68 -23.81 -10.71
N PHE A 184 -15.99 -22.95 -11.47
CA PHE A 184 -16.04 -21.50 -11.29
C PHE A 184 -17.28 -20.86 -11.92
#